data_AF-A0A925E0M7-F1
#
_entry.id   AF-A0A925E0M7-F1
#
_cell.length_a   1.000
_cell.length_b   1.000
_cell.length_c   1.000
_cell.angle_alpha   90.00
_cell.angle_beta   90.00
_cell.angle_gamma   90.00
#
_symmetry.space_group_name_H-M   'P 1'
#
loop_
_entity.id
_entity.type
_entity.pdbx_description
1 polymer ?
#
loop_
_entity_poly.entity_id
_entity_poly.type
_entity_poly.pdbx_seq_one_letter_code
_entity_poly.pdbx_strand_id
1 'polypeptide(L)'
;NIELFREENIPLQAEMAVAQQQFGQITGAMMVTVNGEEYTLQQATKFLENADRNLREEVYHKIQGRRLQDTGKLNELYDKLIDLRNREAQNAGFENYRDYRFKELGRFDYTKEDCYQFHEAVKLHVLPLVNEIYRKKKEKLGLPDLRPWDMEAEPEGTKPLRPFTTGDDLLQKSIDCFEKLRPFFGQCLQKMQALNHLDLESRKGKAPGGYNCPLAESGAPFIFMNAAGQMSDVTTMLHEGGHAVHSFLAHPLALTGFKEYPMEIAEVASMAMELFTMDHWESFFDNAADLQRAKEHQLERVITIFPWIAVIDKFQHWIYEHPVHTHEERTAAWVATLLEFQDDVINYSGLENYRSNAWQRQLHLFEVPFYYIEYGIAQLGAIGMWMQYKKNAEQALDNYCEALSLGATKTLPELYKTAGLEFDFSPEKIKVLMEFVKGEMEKL
;
A
#
# COMPACT_ATOMS: atom_id res chain seq x y z
N ASN A 1 6.11 -3.29 24.78
CA ASN A 1 6.58 -2.18 25.64
C ASN A 1 5.97 -2.34 27.04
N ILE A 2 6.70 -2.92 28.02
CA ILE A 2 6.14 -3.22 29.37
C ILE A 2 5.61 -1.94 30.05
N GLU A 3 6.18 -0.78 29.76
CA GLU A 3 5.77 0.51 30.31
C GLU A 3 4.33 0.90 29.94
N LEU A 4 3.82 0.42 28.81
CA LEU A 4 2.47 0.69 28.32
C LEU A 4 1.43 -0.27 28.87
N PHE A 5 1.85 -1.40 29.44
CA PHE A 5 0.93 -2.41 29.91
C PHE A 5 0.09 -1.90 31.09
N ARG A 6 -1.23 -2.05 30.96
CA ARG A 6 -2.21 -1.77 32.03
C ARG A 6 -3.19 -2.94 32.05
N GLU A 7 -3.38 -3.54 33.22
CA GLU A 7 -4.30 -4.68 33.37
C GLU A 7 -5.75 -4.31 32.99
N GLU A 8 -6.15 -3.07 33.31
CA GLU A 8 -7.45 -2.50 32.93
C GLU A 8 -7.64 -2.32 31.40
N ASN A 9 -6.57 -2.36 30.60
CA ASN A 9 -6.65 -2.31 29.14
C ASN A 9 -6.95 -3.67 28.51
N ILE A 10 -6.72 -4.78 29.20
CA ILE A 10 -6.97 -6.13 28.67
C ILE A 10 -8.40 -6.29 28.12
N PRO A 11 -9.48 -5.96 28.86
CA PRO A 11 -10.83 -6.06 28.32
C PRO A 11 -11.08 -5.09 27.16
N LEU A 12 -10.49 -3.89 27.16
CA LEU A 12 -10.61 -2.94 26.05
C LEU A 12 -9.98 -3.47 24.78
N GLN A 13 -8.78 -4.05 24.89
CA GLN A 13 -8.04 -4.65 23.78
C GLN A 13 -8.80 -5.86 23.19
N ALA A 14 -9.39 -6.70 24.03
CA ALA A 14 -10.22 -7.81 23.57
C ALA A 14 -11.47 -7.32 22.82
N GLU A 15 -12.17 -6.32 23.35
CA GLU A 15 -13.34 -5.72 22.69
C GLU A 15 -12.95 -5.03 21.38
N MET A 16 -11.83 -4.31 21.37
CA MET A 16 -11.30 -3.64 20.19
C MET A 16 -10.91 -4.64 19.11
N ALA A 17 -10.24 -5.74 19.45
CA ALA A 17 -9.89 -6.80 18.49
C ALA A 17 -11.12 -7.40 17.79
N VAL A 18 -12.22 -7.60 18.53
CA VAL A 18 -13.49 -8.05 17.95
C VAL A 18 -14.09 -6.97 17.04
N ALA A 19 -14.09 -5.70 17.47
CA ALA A 19 -14.61 -4.60 16.67
C ALA A 19 -13.82 -4.41 15.36
N GLN A 20 -12.50 -4.48 15.41
CA GLN A 20 -11.63 -4.37 14.22
C GLN A 20 -12.03 -5.38 13.14
N GLN A 21 -12.30 -6.64 13.52
CA GLN A 21 -12.72 -7.68 12.58
C GLN A 21 -14.11 -7.44 11.95
N GLN A 22 -14.97 -6.62 12.57
CA GLN A 22 -16.29 -6.30 12.01
C GLN A 22 -16.18 -5.48 10.72
N PHE A 23 -15.09 -4.73 10.53
CA PHE A 23 -14.84 -4.02 9.28
C PHE A 23 -14.80 -4.98 8.09
N GLY A 24 -14.00 -6.05 8.20
CA GLY A 24 -13.93 -7.11 7.20
C GLY A 24 -15.27 -7.81 6.96
N GLN A 25 -16.09 -8.00 8.00
CA GLN A 25 -17.43 -8.58 7.86
C GLN A 25 -18.39 -7.68 7.08
N ILE A 26 -18.41 -6.38 7.39
CA ILE A 26 -19.28 -5.40 6.72
C ILE A 26 -18.87 -5.24 5.24
N THR A 27 -17.57 -5.06 4.99
CA THR A 27 -17.07 -4.79 3.64
C THR A 27 -17.01 -6.04 2.77
N GLY A 28 -16.72 -7.21 3.34
CA GLY A 28 -16.71 -8.49 2.64
C GLY A 28 -18.09 -8.95 2.15
N ALA A 29 -19.17 -8.44 2.74
CA ALA A 29 -20.55 -8.70 2.32
C ALA A 29 -21.02 -7.79 1.17
N MET A 30 -20.20 -6.86 0.70
CA MET A 30 -20.58 -5.91 -0.36
C MET A 30 -20.49 -6.54 -1.74
N MET A 31 -21.66 -6.69 -2.38
CA MET A 31 -21.81 -7.21 -3.74
C MET A 31 -22.52 -6.18 -4.63
N VAL A 32 -22.22 -6.23 -5.93
CA VAL A 32 -22.89 -5.45 -6.97
C VAL A 32 -23.23 -6.34 -8.16
N THR A 33 -24.35 -6.06 -8.83
CA THR A 33 -24.73 -6.76 -10.06
C THR A 33 -24.24 -5.99 -11.28
N VAL A 34 -23.44 -6.62 -12.13
CA VAL A 34 -22.97 -6.06 -13.41
C VAL A 34 -23.33 -7.06 -14.51
N ASN A 35 -23.99 -6.61 -15.57
CA ASN A 35 -24.42 -7.47 -16.69
C ASN A 35 -25.22 -8.74 -16.28
N GLY A 36 -25.99 -8.66 -15.19
CA GLY A 36 -26.80 -9.78 -14.69
C GLY A 36 -26.08 -10.76 -13.77
N GLU A 37 -24.79 -10.56 -13.50
CA GLU A 37 -23.99 -11.38 -12.59
C GLU A 37 -23.56 -10.60 -11.35
N GLU A 38 -23.42 -11.30 -10.21
CA GLU A 38 -22.97 -10.71 -8.95
C GLU A 38 -21.45 -10.76 -8.79
N TYR A 39 -20.87 -9.63 -8.40
CA TYR A 39 -19.44 -9.45 -8.17
C TYR A 39 -19.21 -8.83 -6.80
N THR A 40 -18.15 -9.25 -6.12
CA THR A 40 -17.57 -8.47 -5.01
C THR A 40 -17.12 -7.10 -5.55
N LEU A 41 -16.98 -6.09 -4.67
CA LEU A 41 -16.50 -4.78 -5.11
C LEU A 41 -15.12 -4.86 -5.81
N GLN A 42 -14.22 -5.70 -5.31
CA GLN A 42 -12.88 -5.92 -5.87
C GLN A 42 -12.93 -6.61 -7.24
N GLN A 43 -13.87 -7.51 -7.47
CA GLN A 43 -14.05 -8.10 -8.80
C GLN A 43 -14.69 -7.10 -9.76
N ALA A 44 -15.60 -6.25 -9.27
CA ALA A 44 -16.28 -5.26 -10.09
C ALA A 44 -15.32 -4.16 -10.58
N THR A 45 -14.24 -3.83 -9.85
CA THR A 45 -13.26 -2.83 -10.32
C THR A 45 -12.55 -3.26 -11.61
N LYS A 46 -12.53 -4.55 -11.95
CA LYS A 46 -11.97 -5.02 -13.24
C LYS A 46 -12.69 -4.43 -14.45
N PHE A 47 -13.98 -4.10 -14.31
CA PHE A 47 -14.73 -3.46 -15.40
C PHE A 47 -14.31 -2.00 -15.60
N LEU A 48 -13.59 -1.38 -14.67
CA LEU A 48 -13.01 -0.05 -14.84
C LEU A 48 -11.83 -0.03 -15.82
N GLU A 49 -11.29 -1.21 -16.19
CA GLU A 49 -10.29 -1.34 -17.27
C GLU A 49 -10.94 -1.40 -18.68
N ASN A 50 -12.28 -1.50 -18.75
CA ASN A 50 -12.98 -1.72 -20.01
C ASN A 50 -12.94 -0.47 -20.91
N ALA A 51 -12.80 -0.66 -22.24
CA ALA A 51 -12.80 0.45 -23.20
C ALA A 51 -14.13 1.24 -23.22
N ASP A 52 -15.27 0.59 -22.94
CA ASP A 52 -16.58 1.24 -22.86
C ASP A 52 -16.71 2.12 -21.62
N ARG A 53 -16.66 3.44 -21.83
CA ARG A 53 -16.77 4.45 -20.78
C ARG A 53 -18.10 4.40 -20.03
N ASN A 54 -19.20 4.04 -20.70
CA ASN A 54 -20.52 3.97 -20.06
C ASN A 54 -20.56 2.83 -19.04
N LEU A 55 -19.98 1.67 -19.41
CA LEU A 55 -19.85 0.55 -18.49
C LEU A 55 -18.99 0.91 -17.28
N ARG A 56 -17.87 1.62 -17.49
CA ARG A 56 -17.01 2.08 -16.38
C ARG A 56 -17.77 3.01 -15.43
N GLU A 57 -18.50 3.99 -15.97
CA GLU A 57 -19.30 4.93 -15.20
C GLU A 57 -20.40 4.21 -14.40
N GLU A 58 -21.17 3.32 -15.06
CA GLU A 58 -22.21 2.51 -14.43
C GLU A 58 -21.65 1.69 -13.26
N VAL A 59 -20.54 0.98 -13.50
CA VAL A 59 -19.91 0.13 -12.49
C VAL A 59 -19.36 0.96 -11.34
N TYR A 60 -18.71 2.09 -11.63
CA TYR A 60 -18.23 3.00 -10.60
C TYR A 60 -19.39 3.46 -9.70
N HIS A 61 -20.49 3.92 -10.28
CA HIS A 61 -21.66 4.34 -9.51
C HIS A 61 -22.29 3.20 -8.71
N LYS A 62 -22.35 1.98 -9.26
CA LYS A 62 -22.81 0.80 -8.51
C LYS A 62 -21.93 0.50 -7.30
N ILE A 63 -20.60 0.54 -7.47
CA ILE A 63 -19.64 0.33 -6.39
C ILE A 63 -19.82 1.40 -5.30
N GLN A 64 -19.82 2.68 -5.68
CA GLN A 64 -19.93 3.75 -4.68
C GLN A 64 -21.31 3.78 -4.02
N GLY A 65 -22.38 3.56 -4.80
CA GLY A 65 -23.75 3.45 -4.29
C GLY A 65 -23.90 2.31 -3.29
N ARG A 66 -23.26 1.16 -3.54
CA ARG A 66 -23.25 0.05 -2.59
C ARG A 66 -22.51 0.43 -1.30
N ARG A 67 -21.37 1.11 -1.37
CA ARG A 67 -20.63 1.56 -0.17
C ARG A 67 -21.47 2.48 0.72
N LEU A 68 -22.19 3.43 0.12
CA LEU A 68 -23.03 4.37 0.87
C LEU A 68 -24.14 3.70 1.69
N GLN A 69 -24.59 2.50 1.31
CA GLN A 69 -25.65 1.79 2.05
C GLN A 69 -25.20 1.38 3.47
N ASP A 70 -23.89 1.17 3.69
CA ASP A 70 -23.34 0.76 4.99
C ASP A 70 -22.56 1.88 5.70
N THR A 71 -22.64 3.13 5.21
CA THR A 71 -21.96 4.29 5.81
C THR A 71 -22.32 4.49 7.28
N GLY A 72 -23.59 4.28 7.66
CA GLY A 72 -24.02 4.38 9.06
C GLY A 72 -23.36 3.35 9.96
N LYS A 73 -23.32 2.07 9.54
CA LYS A 73 -22.67 0.99 10.29
C LYS A 73 -21.17 1.22 10.45
N LEU A 74 -20.51 1.72 9.40
CA LEU A 74 -19.09 2.04 9.44
C LEU A 74 -18.80 3.25 10.34
N ASN A 75 -19.69 4.24 10.40
CA ASN A 75 -19.57 5.34 11.36
C ASN A 75 -19.69 4.86 12.80
N GLU A 76 -20.71 4.06 13.12
CA GLU A 76 -20.91 3.49 14.46
C GLU A 76 -19.73 2.62 14.90
N LEU A 77 -19.21 1.79 13.98
CA LEU A 77 -18.03 0.99 14.24
C LEU A 77 -16.81 1.87 14.53
N TYR A 78 -16.59 2.92 13.73
CA TYR A 78 -15.44 3.79 13.92
C TYR A 78 -15.53 4.61 15.21
N ASP A 79 -16.74 5.07 15.60
CA ASP A 79 -16.98 5.74 16.87
C ASP A 79 -16.57 4.86 18.06
N LYS A 80 -17.01 3.60 18.03
CA LYS A 80 -16.67 2.61 19.05
C LYS A 80 -15.15 2.39 19.11
N LEU A 81 -14.49 2.27 17.97
CA LEU A 81 -13.04 2.10 17.93
C LEU A 81 -12.30 3.32 18.49
N ILE A 82 -12.74 4.54 18.16
CA ILE A 82 -12.14 5.78 18.69
C ILE A 82 -12.30 5.85 20.22
N ASP A 83 -13.48 5.54 20.77
CA ASP A 83 -13.71 5.50 22.23
C ASP A 83 -12.77 4.52 22.92
N LEU A 84 -12.74 3.27 22.45
CA LEU A 84 -11.90 2.21 23.04
C LEU A 84 -10.42 2.58 23.01
N ARG A 85 -9.94 3.09 21.87
CA ARG A 85 -8.56 3.55 21.67
C ARG A 85 -8.20 4.70 22.59
N ASN A 86 -9.07 5.70 22.67
CA ASN A 86 -8.83 6.86 23.53
C ASN A 86 -8.78 6.46 25.01
N ARG A 87 -9.67 5.57 25.46
CA ARG A 87 -9.65 5.04 26.84
C ARG A 87 -8.39 4.21 27.12
N GLU A 88 -7.96 3.38 26.18
CA GLU A 88 -6.72 2.61 26.29
C GLU A 88 -5.51 3.54 26.51
N ALA A 89 -5.42 4.61 25.72
CA ALA A 89 -4.37 5.61 25.82
C ALA A 89 -4.40 6.37 27.16
N GLN A 90 -5.58 6.78 27.62
CA GLN A 90 -5.77 7.47 28.89
C GLN A 90 -5.34 6.62 30.09
N ASN A 91 -5.72 5.34 30.11
CA ASN A 91 -5.29 4.38 31.13
C ASN A 91 -3.75 4.22 31.15
N ALA A 92 -3.10 4.33 29.99
CA ALA A 92 -1.65 4.31 29.87
C ALA A 92 -0.97 5.64 30.25
N GLY A 93 -1.74 6.71 30.52
CA GLY A 93 -1.26 8.03 30.93
C GLY A 93 -1.03 9.01 29.78
N PHE A 94 -1.60 8.75 28.61
CA PHE A 94 -1.49 9.63 27.43
C PHE A 94 -2.71 10.54 27.31
N GLU A 95 -2.49 11.76 26.81
CA GLU A 95 -3.58 12.71 26.55
C GLU A 95 -4.47 12.27 25.39
N ASN A 96 -3.91 11.54 24.42
CA ASN A 96 -4.58 11.11 23.21
C ASN A 96 -4.00 9.78 22.68
N TYR A 97 -4.76 9.12 21.82
CA TYR A 97 -4.35 7.83 21.24
C TYR A 97 -3.20 7.94 20.22
N ARG A 98 -3.03 9.07 19.52
CA ARG A 98 -1.91 9.27 18.58
C ARG A 98 -0.57 9.06 19.29
N ASP A 99 -0.35 9.76 20.41
CA ASP A 99 0.93 9.69 21.13
C ASP A 99 1.14 8.31 21.76
N TYR A 100 0.07 7.70 22.29
CA TYR A 100 0.12 6.32 22.77
C TYR A 100 0.54 5.36 21.66
N ARG A 101 -0.12 5.43 20.49
CA ARG A 101 0.11 4.52 19.37
C ARG A 101 1.51 4.69 18.78
N PHE A 102 2.04 5.91 18.71
CA PHE A 102 3.43 6.12 18.28
C PHE A 102 4.43 5.43 19.22
N LYS A 103 4.23 5.53 20.55
CA LYS A 103 5.09 4.83 21.52
C LYS A 103 4.88 3.31 21.50
N GLU A 104 3.65 2.85 21.27
CA GLU A 104 3.29 1.43 21.23
C GLU A 104 3.88 0.73 20.01
N LEU A 105 3.89 1.41 18.86
CA LEU A 105 4.57 0.97 17.63
C LEU A 105 6.10 1.07 17.70
N GLY A 106 6.66 1.59 18.80
CA GLY A 106 8.10 1.72 18.97
C GLY A 106 8.74 2.77 18.05
N ARG A 107 7.98 3.79 17.64
CA ARG A 107 8.46 4.88 16.78
C ARG A 107 9.28 5.87 17.59
N PHE A 108 10.56 5.52 17.79
CA PHE A 108 11.53 6.36 18.49
C PHE A 108 12.41 7.17 17.55
N ASP A 109 12.43 6.79 16.27
CA ASP A 109 13.36 7.31 15.27
C ASP A 109 12.76 8.41 14.38
N TYR A 110 11.45 8.67 14.50
CA TYR A 110 10.75 9.81 13.89
C TYR A 110 9.54 10.24 14.74
N THR A 111 9.07 11.46 14.54
CA THR A 111 7.97 12.07 15.29
C THR A 111 6.80 12.44 14.39
N LYS A 112 5.73 12.95 14.99
CA LYS A 112 4.58 13.50 14.23
C LYS A 112 4.98 14.70 13.36
N GLU A 113 5.99 15.47 13.76
CA GLU A 113 6.50 16.59 12.99
C GLU A 113 7.13 16.11 11.67
N ASP A 114 7.77 14.93 11.66
CA ASP A 114 8.28 14.30 10.44
C ASP A 114 7.14 13.90 9.49
N CYS A 115 6.03 13.35 10.04
CA CYS A 115 4.83 13.10 9.24
C CYS A 115 4.28 14.39 8.62
N TYR A 116 4.33 15.51 9.35
CA TYR A 116 3.86 16.81 8.84
C TYR A 116 4.77 17.37 7.74
N GLN A 117 6.09 17.17 7.85
CA GLN A 117 7.02 17.50 6.78
C GLN A 117 6.75 16.65 5.53
N PHE A 118 6.50 15.35 5.71
CA PHE A 118 6.08 14.46 4.62
C PHE A 118 4.81 14.95 3.94
N HIS A 119 3.77 15.33 4.70
CA HIS A 119 2.54 15.90 4.15
C HIS A 119 2.80 17.14 3.28
N GLU A 120 3.59 18.09 3.78
CA GLU A 120 3.92 19.30 3.05
C GLU A 120 4.75 19.00 1.79
N ALA A 121 5.71 18.07 1.89
CA ALA A 121 6.51 17.63 0.75
C ALA A 121 5.67 16.96 -0.34
N VAL A 122 4.69 16.13 0.03
CA VAL A 122 3.74 15.51 -0.92
C VAL A 122 2.98 16.59 -1.68
N LYS A 123 2.48 17.61 -0.97
CA LYS A 123 1.76 18.73 -1.58
C LYS A 123 2.64 19.56 -2.51
N LEU A 124 3.87 19.87 -2.11
CA LEU A 124 4.77 20.75 -2.86
C LEU A 124 5.43 20.07 -4.06
N HIS A 125 5.78 18.79 -3.95
CA HIS A 125 6.66 18.12 -4.90
C HIS A 125 6.03 16.91 -5.59
N VAL A 126 5.09 16.22 -4.95
CA VAL A 126 4.46 15.03 -5.54
C VAL A 126 3.19 15.40 -6.30
N LEU A 127 2.31 16.22 -5.72
CA LEU A 127 1.04 16.62 -6.35
C LEU A 127 1.20 17.25 -7.75
N PRO A 128 2.21 18.10 -8.03
CA PRO A 128 2.44 18.58 -9.40
C PRO A 128 2.73 17.47 -10.41
N LEU A 129 3.43 16.40 -10.00
CA LEU A 129 3.71 15.24 -10.85
C LEU A 129 2.46 14.38 -11.06
N VAL A 130 1.65 14.20 -10.01
CA VAL A 130 0.34 13.55 -10.11
C VAL A 130 -0.54 14.27 -11.14
N ASN A 131 -0.59 15.60 -11.09
CA ASN A 131 -1.33 16.40 -12.07
C ASN A 131 -0.76 16.22 -13.49
N GLU A 132 0.56 16.12 -13.65
CA GLU A 132 1.17 15.83 -14.96
C GLU A 132 0.76 14.45 -15.50
N ILE A 133 0.82 13.41 -14.65
CA ILE A 133 0.40 12.04 -14.99
C ILE A 133 -1.07 12.02 -15.41
N TYR A 134 -1.96 12.66 -14.64
CA TYR A 134 -3.38 12.68 -14.95
C TYR A 134 -3.70 13.46 -16.22
N ARG A 135 -2.98 14.54 -16.52
CA ARG A 135 -3.12 15.25 -17.82
C ARG A 135 -2.69 14.36 -18.98
N LYS A 136 -1.55 13.66 -18.86
CA LYS A 136 -1.10 12.68 -19.87
C LYS A 136 -2.13 11.56 -20.06
N LYS A 137 -2.73 11.04 -18.98
CA LYS A 137 -3.81 10.04 -19.06
C LYS A 137 -5.03 10.58 -19.80
N LYS A 138 -5.46 11.80 -19.49
CA LYS A 138 -6.57 12.49 -20.18
C LYS A 138 -6.30 12.64 -21.67
N GLU A 139 -5.10 13.07 -22.04
CA GLU A 139 -4.65 13.21 -23.43
C GLU A 139 -4.58 11.85 -24.15
N LYS A 140 -3.99 10.83 -23.50
CA LYS A 140 -3.88 9.45 -24.00
C LYS A 140 -5.24 8.82 -24.29
N LEU A 141 -6.26 9.12 -23.49
CA LEU A 141 -7.63 8.66 -23.70
C LEU A 141 -8.46 9.57 -24.63
N GLY A 142 -7.94 10.74 -25.02
CA GLY A 142 -8.66 11.69 -25.88
C GLY A 142 -9.93 12.26 -25.25
N LEU A 143 -10.01 12.33 -23.91
CA LEU A 143 -11.23 12.73 -23.20
C LEU A 143 -11.29 14.25 -22.98
N PRO A 144 -12.47 14.88 -23.17
CA PRO A 144 -12.64 16.30 -22.87
C PRO A 144 -12.49 16.59 -21.36
N ASP A 145 -12.81 15.59 -20.55
CA ASP A 145 -12.80 15.65 -19.10
C ASP A 145 -12.52 14.27 -18.52
N LEU A 146 -11.63 14.20 -17.52
CA LEU A 146 -11.18 12.96 -16.89
C LEU A 146 -12.00 12.72 -15.62
N ARG A 147 -12.66 11.57 -15.52
CA ARG A 147 -13.49 11.20 -14.37
C ARG A 147 -12.82 10.08 -13.56
N PRO A 148 -13.19 9.85 -12.29
CA PRO A 148 -12.59 8.79 -11.48
C PRO A 148 -12.68 7.38 -12.08
N TRP A 149 -13.70 7.12 -12.90
CA TRP A 149 -13.87 5.86 -13.61
C TRP A 149 -13.06 5.74 -14.90
N ASP A 150 -12.24 6.74 -15.23
CA ASP A 150 -11.34 6.71 -16.39
C ASP A 150 -9.89 6.37 -16.00
N MET A 151 -9.58 6.28 -14.70
CA MET A 151 -8.19 6.12 -14.20
C MET A 151 -7.56 4.79 -14.59
N GLU A 152 -8.33 3.71 -14.55
CA GLU A 152 -7.88 2.37 -14.95
C GLU A 152 -8.08 2.09 -16.45
N ALA A 153 -8.64 3.05 -17.20
CA ALA A 153 -9.06 2.82 -18.58
C ALA A 153 -7.87 2.78 -19.55
N GLU A 154 -7.99 1.94 -20.57
CA GLU A 154 -7.07 1.91 -21.70
C GLU A 154 -7.72 2.56 -22.94
N PRO A 155 -6.90 3.10 -23.87
CA PRO A 155 -7.41 3.57 -25.16
C PRO A 155 -8.15 2.46 -25.92
N GLU A 156 -9.11 2.86 -26.76
CA GLU A 156 -9.87 1.91 -27.58
C GLU A 156 -8.93 1.03 -28.43
N GLY A 157 -9.25 -0.26 -28.50
CA GLY A 157 -8.43 -1.26 -29.20
C GLY A 157 -7.25 -1.79 -28.38
N THR A 158 -6.94 -1.19 -27.23
CA THR A 158 -5.88 -1.66 -26.33
C THR A 158 -6.46 -2.63 -25.30
N LYS A 159 -5.89 -3.82 -25.20
CA LYS A 159 -6.32 -4.81 -24.20
C LYS A 159 -5.65 -4.54 -22.84
N PRO A 160 -6.34 -4.80 -21.71
CA PRO A 160 -5.71 -4.80 -20.40
C PRO A 160 -4.55 -5.80 -20.34
N LEU A 161 -3.53 -5.50 -19.55
CA LEU A 161 -2.36 -6.36 -19.36
C LEU A 161 -2.78 -7.66 -18.64
N ARG A 162 -2.45 -8.81 -19.25
CA ARG A 162 -2.68 -10.16 -18.71
C ARG A 162 -1.37 -10.97 -18.72
N PRO A 163 -0.45 -10.70 -17.77
CA PRO A 163 0.91 -11.25 -17.78
C PRO A 163 1.03 -12.76 -17.45
N PHE A 164 -0.01 -13.36 -16.87
CA PHE A 164 -0.02 -14.78 -16.52
C PHE A 164 -1.43 -15.36 -16.59
N THR A 165 -1.50 -16.68 -16.56
CA THR A 165 -2.74 -17.46 -16.72
C THR A 165 -3.16 -18.24 -15.49
N THR A 166 -2.22 -18.75 -14.70
CA THR A 166 -2.46 -19.56 -13.48
C THR A 166 -1.54 -19.13 -12.35
N GLY A 167 -1.80 -19.58 -11.12
CA GLY A 167 -0.91 -19.36 -9.98
C GLY A 167 0.49 -19.97 -10.20
N ASP A 168 0.57 -21.13 -10.83
CA ASP A 168 1.84 -21.78 -11.16
C ASP A 168 2.64 -21.01 -12.23
N ASP A 169 1.95 -20.47 -13.25
CA ASP A 169 2.57 -19.61 -14.28
C ASP A 169 3.13 -18.33 -13.65
N LEU A 170 2.34 -17.67 -12.79
CA LEU A 170 2.78 -16.51 -12.02
C LEU A 170 4.03 -16.84 -11.19
N LEU A 171 3.99 -17.93 -10.42
CA LEU A 171 5.12 -18.35 -9.57
C LEU A 171 6.38 -18.62 -10.38
N GLN A 172 6.27 -19.37 -11.48
CA GLN A 172 7.45 -19.75 -12.26
C GLN A 172 8.10 -18.55 -12.95
N LYS A 173 7.29 -17.60 -13.43
CA LYS A 173 7.78 -16.31 -13.97
C LYS A 173 8.39 -15.43 -12.89
N SER A 174 7.81 -15.41 -11.68
CA SER A 174 8.40 -14.71 -10.53
C SER A 174 9.74 -15.31 -10.11
N ILE A 175 9.88 -16.64 -10.11
CA ILE A 175 11.16 -17.31 -9.85
C ILE A 175 12.22 -16.90 -10.88
N ASP A 176 11.89 -16.94 -12.18
CA ASP A 176 12.80 -16.52 -13.26
C ASP A 176 13.21 -15.04 -13.14
N CYS A 177 12.24 -14.17 -12.87
CA CYS A 177 12.48 -12.75 -12.65
C CYS A 177 13.41 -12.49 -11.45
N PHE A 178 13.18 -13.18 -10.33
CA PHE A 178 14.00 -13.06 -9.12
C PHE A 178 15.40 -13.64 -9.33
N GLU A 179 15.53 -14.77 -10.04
CA GLU A 179 16.81 -15.41 -10.33
C GLU A 179 17.71 -14.53 -11.20
N LYS A 180 17.14 -13.85 -12.21
CA LYS A 180 17.84 -12.85 -13.04
C LYS A 180 18.31 -11.65 -12.23
N LEU A 181 17.53 -11.21 -11.24
CA LEU A 181 17.89 -10.10 -10.37
C LEU A 181 19.04 -10.50 -9.42
N ARG A 182 18.90 -11.63 -8.73
CA ARG A 182 19.95 -12.25 -7.91
C ARG A 182 19.59 -13.72 -7.65
N PRO A 183 20.47 -14.70 -7.96
CA PRO A 183 20.13 -16.12 -7.85
C PRO A 183 19.54 -16.56 -6.49
N PHE A 184 20.04 -15.98 -5.39
CA PHE A 184 19.51 -16.23 -4.05
C PHE A 184 18.02 -15.89 -3.91
N PHE A 185 17.52 -14.85 -4.59
CA PHE A 185 16.11 -14.45 -4.50
C PHE A 185 15.21 -15.49 -5.16
N GLY A 186 15.59 -16.01 -6.33
CA GLY A 186 14.86 -17.11 -6.99
C GLY A 186 14.85 -18.38 -6.13
N GLN A 187 15.97 -18.69 -5.48
CA GLN A 187 16.09 -19.83 -4.55
C GLN A 187 15.16 -19.70 -3.33
N CYS A 188 14.91 -18.49 -2.83
CA CYS A 188 13.95 -18.26 -1.75
C CYS A 188 12.54 -18.72 -2.16
N LEU A 189 12.07 -18.30 -3.34
CA LEU A 189 10.76 -18.68 -3.86
C LEU A 189 10.68 -20.18 -4.19
N GLN A 190 11.73 -20.77 -4.76
CA GLN A 190 11.83 -22.21 -4.99
C GLN A 190 11.75 -23.00 -3.68
N LYS A 191 12.39 -22.52 -2.61
CA LYS A 191 12.33 -23.15 -1.29
C LYS A 191 10.92 -23.09 -0.71
N MET A 192 10.23 -21.95 -0.84
CA MET A 192 8.83 -21.81 -0.42
C MET A 192 7.90 -22.73 -1.20
N GLN A 193 8.09 -22.84 -2.52
CA GLN A 193 7.36 -23.79 -3.36
C GLN A 193 7.55 -25.23 -2.88
N ALA A 194 8.79 -25.65 -2.62
CA ALA A 194 9.09 -27.00 -2.14
C ALA A 194 8.47 -27.31 -0.76
N LEU A 195 8.19 -26.28 0.05
CA LEU A 195 7.54 -26.38 1.36
C LEU A 195 6.01 -26.20 1.31
N ASN A 196 5.43 -25.93 0.12
CA ASN A 196 4.01 -25.57 -0.05
C ASN A 196 3.59 -24.32 0.74
N HIS A 197 4.47 -23.32 0.79
CA HIS A 197 4.23 -22.06 1.51
C HIS A 197 3.65 -20.94 0.62
N LEU A 198 2.87 -21.31 -0.40
CA LEU A 198 2.31 -20.40 -1.39
C LEU A 198 0.84 -20.76 -1.62
N ASP A 199 -0.07 -19.80 -1.40
CA ASP A 199 -1.49 -19.90 -1.75
C ASP A 199 -1.89 -18.69 -2.60
N LEU A 200 -1.65 -18.80 -3.91
CA LEU A 200 -1.67 -17.65 -4.83
C LEU A 200 -3.01 -17.42 -5.53
N GLU A 201 -3.75 -18.47 -5.88
CA GLU A 201 -4.94 -18.34 -6.74
C GLU A 201 -6.18 -17.80 -6.00
N SER A 202 -6.98 -16.99 -6.70
CA SER A 202 -8.31 -16.59 -6.21
C SER A 202 -9.33 -17.72 -6.33
N ARG A 203 -10.13 -17.94 -5.27
CA ARG A 203 -11.22 -18.94 -5.26
C ARG A 203 -12.37 -18.53 -4.35
N LYS A 204 -13.58 -19.04 -4.62
CA LYS A 204 -14.78 -18.77 -3.81
C LYS A 204 -14.53 -19.16 -2.35
N GLY A 205 -14.85 -18.25 -1.43
CA GLY A 205 -14.68 -18.46 0.01
C GLY A 205 -13.27 -18.20 0.55
N LYS A 206 -12.31 -17.79 -0.30
CA LYS A 206 -10.99 -17.30 0.14
C LYS A 206 -11.11 -15.86 0.63
N ALA A 207 -10.40 -15.52 1.71
CA ALA A 207 -10.35 -14.16 2.22
C ALA A 207 -9.72 -13.21 1.18
N PRO A 208 -10.16 -11.94 1.08
CA PRO A 208 -9.61 -10.98 0.13
C PRO A 208 -8.20 -10.49 0.54
N GLY A 209 -7.48 -9.90 -0.41
CA GLY A 209 -6.16 -9.28 -0.18
C GLY A 209 -4.98 -10.20 -0.47
N GLY A 210 -3.80 -9.77 -0.03
CA GLY A 210 -2.55 -10.52 -0.05
C GLY A 210 -1.70 -10.16 1.17
N TYR A 211 -0.87 -11.09 1.64
CA TYR A 211 0.08 -10.88 2.72
C TYR A 211 1.21 -11.91 2.70
N ASN A 212 2.32 -11.54 3.32
CA ASN A 212 3.41 -12.43 3.71
C ASN A 212 3.36 -12.69 5.22
N CYS A 213 3.48 -13.95 5.62
CA CYS A 213 3.53 -14.36 7.02
C CYS A 213 4.91 -14.98 7.33
N PRO A 214 5.78 -14.29 8.09
CA PRO A 214 7.04 -14.83 8.57
C PRO A 214 6.84 -16.07 9.44
N LEU A 215 7.63 -17.12 9.18
CA LEU A 215 7.62 -18.36 9.97
C LEU A 215 8.99 -18.54 10.63
N ALA A 216 9.11 -18.14 11.89
CA ALA A 216 10.40 -18.00 12.58
C ALA A 216 11.24 -19.30 12.67
N GLU A 217 10.56 -20.45 12.77
CA GLU A 217 11.18 -21.77 12.88
C GLU A 217 11.74 -22.26 11.54
N SER A 218 10.96 -22.18 10.46
CA SER A 218 11.40 -22.63 9.13
C SER A 218 12.30 -21.62 8.42
N GLY A 219 12.16 -20.32 8.74
CA GLY A 219 12.77 -19.21 8.01
C GLY A 219 12.17 -18.94 6.63
N ALA A 220 11.41 -19.89 6.09
CA ALA A 220 10.66 -19.78 4.85
C ALA A 220 9.24 -19.30 5.18
N PRO A 221 8.87 -18.05 4.84
CA PRO A 221 7.55 -17.50 5.15
C PRO A 221 6.46 -18.10 4.25
N PHE A 222 5.21 -17.70 4.49
CA PHE A 222 4.05 -18.05 3.67
C PHE A 222 3.53 -16.84 2.89
N ILE A 223 3.24 -16.99 1.60
CA ILE A 223 2.56 -15.96 0.80
C ILE A 223 1.12 -16.38 0.53
N PHE A 224 0.19 -15.51 0.91
CA PHE A 224 -1.22 -15.60 0.58
C PHE A 224 -1.56 -14.46 -0.38
N MET A 225 -2.24 -14.73 -1.49
CA MET A 225 -2.80 -13.67 -2.36
C MET A 225 -4.00 -14.18 -3.17
N ASN A 226 -4.66 -13.28 -3.90
CA ASN A 226 -5.83 -13.58 -4.75
C ASN A 226 -5.55 -13.27 -6.22
N ALA A 227 -4.58 -13.96 -6.82
CA ALA A 227 -4.20 -13.79 -8.21
C ALA A 227 -5.36 -14.17 -9.16
N ALA A 228 -5.60 -13.31 -10.15
CA ALA A 228 -6.65 -13.46 -11.14
C ALA A 228 -6.25 -12.92 -12.53
N GLY A 229 -4.96 -12.93 -12.84
CA GLY A 229 -4.37 -12.64 -14.15
C GLY A 229 -4.13 -11.15 -14.43
N GLN A 230 -4.20 -10.26 -13.46
CA GLN A 230 -3.96 -8.82 -13.64
C GLN A 230 -2.49 -8.45 -13.43
N MET A 231 -2.05 -7.34 -14.01
CA MET A 231 -0.71 -6.80 -13.72
C MET A 231 -0.52 -6.46 -12.23
N SER A 232 -1.58 -6.02 -11.56
CA SER A 232 -1.57 -5.80 -10.10
C SER A 232 -1.20 -7.04 -9.29
N ASP A 233 -1.53 -8.23 -9.80
CA ASP A 233 -1.22 -9.49 -9.12
C ASP A 233 0.28 -9.82 -9.27
N VAL A 234 0.89 -9.50 -10.42
CA VAL A 234 2.36 -9.60 -10.58
C VAL A 234 3.05 -8.69 -9.57
N THR A 235 2.64 -7.41 -9.49
CA THR A 235 3.27 -6.49 -8.54
C THR A 235 3.07 -6.94 -7.09
N THR A 236 1.90 -7.51 -6.76
CA THR A 236 1.66 -8.10 -5.43
C THR A 236 2.61 -9.29 -5.18
N MET A 237 2.77 -10.22 -6.12
CA MET A 237 3.67 -11.36 -5.94
C MET A 237 5.13 -10.93 -5.76
N LEU A 238 5.58 -9.90 -6.50
CA LEU A 238 6.94 -9.36 -6.37
C LEU A 238 7.13 -8.62 -5.02
N HIS A 239 6.11 -7.88 -4.57
CA HIS A 239 6.06 -7.23 -3.26
C HIS A 239 6.20 -8.26 -2.12
N GLU A 240 5.33 -9.27 -2.10
CA GLU A 240 5.37 -10.34 -1.09
C GLU A 240 6.65 -11.19 -1.18
N GLY A 241 7.23 -11.32 -2.38
CA GLY A 241 8.54 -11.92 -2.60
C GLY A 241 9.69 -11.13 -1.97
N GLY A 242 9.61 -9.79 -1.92
CA GLY A 242 10.56 -8.96 -1.19
C GLY A 242 10.49 -9.17 0.33
N HIS A 243 9.29 -9.26 0.91
CA HIS A 243 9.11 -9.69 2.30
C HIS A 243 9.64 -11.10 2.54
N ALA A 244 9.48 -11.99 1.55
CA ALA A 244 10.02 -13.34 1.66
C ALA A 244 11.54 -13.35 1.75
N VAL A 245 12.22 -12.62 0.86
CA VAL A 245 13.68 -12.45 0.90
C VAL A 245 14.13 -11.88 2.24
N HIS A 246 13.43 -10.86 2.77
CA HIS A 246 13.75 -10.31 4.10
C HIS A 246 13.66 -11.37 5.20
N SER A 247 12.61 -12.19 5.21
CA SER A 247 12.46 -13.29 6.18
C SER A 247 13.61 -14.29 6.13
N PHE A 248 14.04 -14.68 4.92
CA PHE A 248 15.20 -15.57 4.75
C PHE A 248 16.51 -14.94 5.22
N LEU A 249 16.73 -13.65 4.96
CA LEU A 249 17.93 -12.92 5.36
C LEU A 249 18.02 -12.71 6.88
N ALA A 250 16.90 -12.44 7.54
CA ALA A 250 16.83 -12.25 8.99
C ALA A 250 16.77 -13.59 9.77
N HIS A 251 16.42 -14.71 9.12
CA HIS A 251 16.27 -16.00 9.78
C HIS A 251 17.49 -16.47 10.61
N PRO A 252 18.76 -16.24 10.18
CA PRO A 252 19.95 -16.62 10.96
C PRO A 252 20.10 -15.89 12.31
N LEU A 253 19.33 -14.82 12.57
CA LEU A 253 19.38 -14.10 13.84
C LEU A 253 18.98 -15.02 15.00
N ALA A 254 19.75 -14.95 16.09
CA ALA A 254 19.66 -15.93 17.18
C ALA A 254 18.35 -15.87 17.98
N LEU A 255 17.73 -14.69 18.09
CA LEU A 255 16.51 -14.48 18.86
C LEU A 255 15.33 -14.19 17.93
N THR A 256 14.17 -14.78 18.20
CA THR A 256 12.94 -14.51 17.44
C THR A 256 12.61 -13.01 17.39
N GLY A 257 12.77 -12.30 18.52
CA GLY A 257 12.55 -10.85 18.55
C GLY A 257 13.50 -10.03 17.66
N PHE A 258 14.66 -10.57 17.27
CA PHE A 258 15.52 -9.91 16.28
C PHE A 258 15.03 -10.12 14.85
N LYS A 259 14.17 -11.12 14.62
CA LYS A 259 13.54 -11.37 13.32
C LYS A 259 12.27 -10.51 13.11
N GLU A 260 11.77 -9.87 14.17
CA GLU A 260 10.58 -9.00 14.17
C GLU A 260 11.00 -7.54 13.86
N TYR A 261 11.42 -7.29 12.61
CA TYR A 261 11.88 -5.98 12.15
C TYR A 261 10.75 -4.93 12.09
N PRO A 262 11.09 -3.62 12.23
CA PRO A 262 10.12 -2.53 12.03
C PRO A 262 9.43 -2.60 10.67
N MET A 263 8.17 -2.19 10.62
CA MET A 263 7.35 -2.29 9.41
C MET A 263 7.84 -1.36 8.30
N GLU A 264 8.42 -0.20 8.64
CA GLU A 264 8.96 0.75 7.68
C GLU A 264 10.08 0.12 6.84
N ILE A 265 10.98 -0.68 7.45
CA ILE A 265 12.02 -1.40 6.71
C ILE A 265 11.45 -2.67 6.04
N ALA A 266 10.42 -3.28 6.62
CA ALA A 266 9.72 -4.40 5.99
C ALA A 266 9.14 -4.00 4.62
N GLU A 267 8.50 -2.85 4.56
CA GLU A 267 7.89 -2.30 3.34
C GLU A 267 8.94 -1.76 2.37
N VAL A 268 10.10 -1.27 2.84
CA VAL A 268 11.24 -1.00 1.94
C VAL A 268 11.68 -2.28 1.25
N ALA A 269 11.69 -3.41 1.96
CA ALA A 269 12.07 -4.70 1.37
C ALA A 269 11.15 -5.07 0.19
N SER A 270 9.84 -4.97 0.39
CA SER A 270 8.84 -5.34 -0.62
C SER A 270 8.74 -4.35 -1.77
N MET A 271 8.63 -3.04 -1.49
CA MET A 271 8.50 -2.01 -2.51
C MET A 271 9.77 -1.82 -3.35
N ALA A 272 10.97 -1.98 -2.76
CA ALA A 272 12.20 -1.94 -3.55
C ALA A 272 12.27 -3.12 -4.52
N MET A 273 11.77 -4.29 -4.13
CA MET A 273 11.71 -5.47 -4.99
C MET A 273 10.81 -5.23 -6.21
N GLU A 274 9.66 -4.56 -6.04
CA GLU A 274 8.82 -4.14 -7.17
C GLU A 274 9.59 -3.29 -8.19
N LEU A 275 10.42 -2.36 -7.71
CA LEU A 275 11.19 -1.45 -8.56
C LEU A 275 12.42 -2.12 -9.20
N PHE A 276 13.17 -2.92 -8.45
CA PHE A 276 14.34 -3.64 -8.95
C PHE A 276 13.96 -4.61 -10.07
N THR A 277 12.88 -5.35 -9.86
CA THR A 277 12.43 -6.38 -10.80
C THR A 277 11.91 -5.82 -12.12
N MET A 278 11.59 -4.52 -12.22
CA MET A 278 11.19 -3.89 -13.49
C MET A 278 12.21 -4.14 -14.61
N ASP A 279 13.51 -4.23 -14.30
CA ASP A 279 14.56 -4.52 -15.29
C ASP A 279 14.50 -5.97 -15.83
N HIS A 280 13.67 -6.84 -15.23
CA HIS A 280 13.50 -8.26 -15.56
C HIS A 280 12.05 -8.69 -15.82
N TRP A 281 11.15 -7.72 -16.03
CA TRP A 281 9.72 -7.98 -16.30
C TRP A 281 9.45 -8.59 -17.69
N GLU A 282 10.44 -8.69 -18.58
CA GLU A 282 10.33 -9.47 -19.82
C GLU A 282 9.97 -10.94 -19.56
N SER A 283 10.20 -11.44 -18.34
CA SER A 283 9.74 -12.77 -17.90
C SER A 283 8.21 -12.92 -17.90
N PHE A 284 7.47 -11.82 -17.88
CA PHE A 284 6.00 -11.78 -17.86
C PHE A 284 5.35 -11.35 -19.18
N PHE A 285 6.12 -10.86 -20.14
CA PHE A 285 5.60 -10.23 -21.35
C PHE A 285 6.33 -10.68 -22.61
N ASP A 286 5.56 -11.13 -23.59
CA ASP A 286 6.09 -11.58 -24.89
C ASP A 286 6.39 -10.43 -25.86
N ASN A 287 5.97 -9.19 -25.54
CA ASN A 287 6.14 -8.04 -26.42
C ASN A 287 6.58 -6.78 -25.66
N ALA A 288 7.40 -5.97 -26.33
CA ALA A 288 8.02 -4.78 -25.75
C ALA A 288 7.02 -3.67 -25.39
N ALA A 289 5.91 -3.55 -26.13
CA ALA A 289 4.92 -2.50 -25.90
C ALA A 289 4.16 -2.72 -24.58
N ASP A 290 3.73 -3.95 -24.31
CA ASP A 290 3.09 -4.31 -23.04
C ASP A 290 4.06 -4.21 -21.86
N LEU A 291 5.31 -4.64 -22.05
CA LEU A 291 6.37 -4.49 -21.05
C LEU A 291 6.60 -3.01 -20.70
N GLN A 292 6.72 -2.14 -21.70
CA GLN A 292 6.87 -0.70 -21.50
C GLN A 292 5.68 -0.11 -20.75
N ARG A 293 4.45 -0.44 -21.19
CA ARG A 293 3.22 0.01 -20.54
C ARG A 293 3.11 -0.46 -19.08
N ALA A 294 3.54 -1.69 -18.78
CA ALA A 294 3.59 -2.18 -17.41
C ALA A 294 4.51 -1.33 -16.53
N LYS A 295 5.71 -0.98 -17.04
CA LYS A 295 6.67 -0.12 -16.34
C LYS A 295 6.13 1.30 -16.15
N GLU A 296 5.50 1.88 -17.17
CA GLU A 296 4.82 3.18 -17.07
C GLU A 296 3.79 3.18 -15.94
N HIS A 297 2.88 2.20 -15.92
CA HIS A 297 1.85 2.09 -14.89
C HIS A 297 2.43 1.93 -13.48
N GLN A 298 3.53 1.18 -13.35
CA GLN A 298 4.21 1.02 -12.06
C GLN A 298 4.77 2.34 -11.55
N LEU A 299 5.46 3.10 -12.40
CA LEU A 299 6.05 4.38 -12.01
C LEU A 299 4.98 5.45 -11.73
N GLU A 300 3.89 5.44 -12.50
CA GLU A 300 2.72 6.27 -12.20
C GLU A 300 2.14 5.93 -10.82
N ARG A 301 1.99 4.63 -10.49
CA ARG A 301 1.49 4.18 -9.19
C ARG A 301 2.39 4.61 -8.03
N VAL A 302 3.70 4.47 -8.20
CA VAL A 302 4.72 4.87 -7.22
C VAL A 302 4.57 6.36 -6.83
N ILE A 303 4.20 7.23 -7.76
CA ILE A 303 3.99 8.66 -7.50
C ILE A 303 2.57 8.91 -6.96
N THR A 304 1.55 8.32 -7.58
CA THR A 304 0.14 8.64 -7.31
C THR A 304 -0.39 8.10 -5.99
N ILE A 305 0.34 7.19 -5.31
CA ILE A 305 -0.03 6.68 -3.99
C ILE A 305 0.18 7.70 -2.86
N PHE A 306 1.18 8.57 -2.98
CA PHE A 306 1.60 9.51 -1.92
C PHE A 306 0.49 10.45 -1.43
N PRO A 307 -0.32 11.11 -2.28
CA PRO A 307 -1.42 11.96 -1.81
C PRO A 307 -2.43 11.22 -0.95
N TRP A 308 -2.77 9.97 -1.30
CA TRP A 308 -3.70 9.17 -0.51
C TRP A 308 -3.10 8.79 0.84
N ILE A 309 -1.80 8.46 0.89
CA ILE A 309 -1.09 8.21 2.15
C ILE A 309 -1.14 9.44 3.06
N ALA A 310 -0.80 10.62 2.52
CA ALA A 310 -0.81 11.86 3.26
C ALA A 310 -2.21 12.23 3.79
N VAL A 311 -3.25 12.03 2.97
CA VAL A 311 -4.65 12.27 3.38
C VAL A 311 -5.06 11.35 4.54
N ILE A 312 -4.76 10.05 4.44
CA ILE A 312 -5.13 9.07 5.48
C ILE A 312 -4.38 9.33 6.79
N ASP A 313 -3.08 9.60 6.73
CA ASP A 313 -2.30 9.88 7.94
C ASP A 313 -2.74 11.20 8.59
N LYS A 314 -2.79 12.30 7.82
CA LYS A 314 -3.26 13.60 8.31
C LYS A 314 -4.67 13.54 8.92
N PHE A 315 -5.57 12.78 8.33
CA PHE A 315 -6.91 12.57 8.88
C PHE A 315 -6.87 11.84 10.23
N GLN A 316 -6.01 10.82 10.40
CA GLN A 316 -5.87 10.12 11.68
C GLN A 316 -5.31 11.02 12.77
N HIS A 317 -4.32 11.87 12.45
CA HIS A 317 -3.83 12.88 13.38
C HIS A 317 -4.99 13.72 13.92
N TRP A 318 -5.85 14.25 13.03
CA TRP A 318 -7.02 15.02 13.45
C TRP A 318 -8.00 14.21 14.32
N ILE A 319 -8.33 12.97 13.93
CA ILE A 319 -9.26 12.10 14.65
C ILE A 319 -8.84 11.91 16.10
N TYR A 320 -7.57 11.57 16.34
CA TYR A 320 -7.12 11.22 17.69
C TYR A 320 -6.70 12.44 18.51
N GLU A 321 -6.42 13.59 17.88
CA GLU A 321 -6.32 14.88 18.57
C GLU A 321 -7.68 15.41 19.04
N HIS A 322 -8.77 15.00 18.39
CA HIS A 322 -10.14 15.41 18.71
C HIS A 322 -10.99 14.16 19.01
N PRO A 323 -10.73 13.39 20.09
CA PRO A 323 -11.37 12.09 20.31
C PRO A 323 -12.89 12.17 20.53
N VAL A 324 -13.41 13.36 20.82
CA VAL A 324 -14.85 13.64 20.92
C VAL A 324 -15.22 14.59 19.78
N HIS A 325 -15.89 14.07 18.76
CA HIS A 325 -16.38 14.83 17.61
C HIS A 325 -17.67 14.21 17.05
N THR A 326 -18.49 15.00 16.38
CA THR A 326 -19.69 14.51 15.67
C THR A 326 -19.34 13.94 14.30
N HIS A 327 -20.28 13.23 13.68
CA HIS A 327 -20.10 12.73 12.30
C HIS A 327 -19.94 13.87 11.29
N GLU A 328 -20.60 15.01 11.52
CA GLU A 328 -20.48 16.21 10.69
C GLU A 328 -19.08 16.81 10.81
N GLU A 329 -18.53 16.93 12.03
CA GLU A 329 -17.17 17.43 12.27
C GLU A 329 -16.13 16.50 11.63
N ARG A 330 -16.28 15.17 11.80
CA ARG A 330 -15.45 14.17 11.13
C ARG A 330 -15.47 14.33 9.61
N THR A 331 -16.66 14.48 9.05
CA THR A 331 -16.86 14.63 7.61
C THR A 331 -16.22 15.93 7.11
N ALA A 332 -16.37 17.04 7.85
CA ALA A 332 -15.75 18.30 7.50
C ALA A 332 -14.22 18.22 7.53
N ALA A 333 -13.64 17.60 8.57
CA ALA A 333 -12.20 17.40 8.67
C ALA A 333 -11.64 16.50 7.55
N TRP A 334 -12.36 15.43 7.22
CA TRP A 334 -12.03 14.56 6.08
C TRP A 334 -12.03 15.34 4.76
N VAL A 335 -13.11 16.07 4.47
CA VAL A 335 -13.23 16.82 3.22
C VAL A 335 -12.18 17.92 3.13
N ALA A 336 -11.91 18.64 4.23
CA ALA A 336 -10.87 19.67 4.26
C ALA A 336 -9.48 19.07 3.96
N THR A 337 -9.17 17.92 4.57
CA THR A 337 -7.92 17.19 4.32
C THR A 337 -7.85 16.71 2.87
N LEU A 338 -8.92 16.12 2.36
CA LEU A 338 -8.99 15.63 0.99
C LEU A 338 -8.78 16.75 -0.05
N LEU A 339 -9.31 17.95 0.20
CA LEU A 339 -9.17 19.11 -0.68
C LEU A 339 -7.74 19.67 -0.70
N GLU A 340 -6.97 19.51 0.37
CA GLU A 340 -5.58 19.98 0.43
C GLU A 340 -4.64 19.20 -0.51
N PHE A 341 -4.94 17.92 -0.74
CA PHE A 341 -4.20 17.02 -1.62
C PHE A 341 -4.94 16.71 -2.93
N GLN A 342 -5.95 17.50 -3.26
CA GLN A 342 -6.74 17.29 -4.46
C GLN A 342 -5.95 17.67 -5.72
N ASP A 343 -5.99 16.78 -6.70
CA ASP A 343 -5.48 17.04 -8.05
C ASP A 343 -6.34 18.07 -8.80
N ASP A 344 -5.76 18.75 -9.80
CA ASP A 344 -6.46 19.78 -10.57
C ASP A 344 -7.04 19.28 -11.91
N VAL A 345 -7.04 17.96 -12.14
CA VAL A 345 -7.29 17.35 -13.46
C VAL A 345 -8.59 16.56 -13.50
N ILE A 346 -8.83 15.74 -12.48
CA ILE A 346 -9.99 14.88 -12.39
C ILE A 346 -11.20 15.71 -12.00
N ASN A 347 -12.27 15.60 -12.78
CA ASN A 347 -13.55 16.21 -12.45
C ASN A 347 -14.36 15.29 -11.53
N TYR A 348 -14.60 15.78 -10.33
CA TYR A 348 -15.37 15.08 -9.30
C TYR A 348 -16.82 15.55 -9.15
N SER A 349 -17.29 16.44 -10.03
CA SER A 349 -18.64 17.02 -9.94
C SER A 349 -19.71 15.94 -9.84
N GLY A 350 -20.61 16.06 -8.86
CA GLY A 350 -21.69 15.11 -8.60
C GLY A 350 -21.27 13.88 -7.79
N LEU A 351 -20.01 13.82 -7.33
CA LEU A 351 -19.49 12.73 -6.50
C LEU A 351 -19.24 13.17 -5.05
N GLU A 352 -19.71 14.35 -4.64
CA GLU A 352 -19.43 14.95 -3.33
C GLU A 352 -19.85 14.04 -2.18
N ASN A 353 -21.04 13.41 -2.28
CA ASN A 353 -21.54 12.48 -1.27
C ASN A 353 -20.69 11.19 -1.17
N TYR A 354 -20.15 10.71 -2.29
CA TYR A 354 -19.23 9.57 -2.26
C TYR A 354 -17.89 9.97 -1.67
N ARG A 355 -17.37 11.13 -2.06
CA ARG A 355 -16.06 11.63 -1.63
C ARG A 355 -16.03 11.95 -0.14
N SER A 356 -17.11 12.49 0.43
CA SER A 356 -17.21 12.76 1.87
C SER A 356 -17.15 11.50 2.74
N ASN A 357 -17.44 10.32 2.17
CA ASN A 357 -17.40 9.03 2.85
C ASN A 357 -16.23 8.13 2.38
N ALA A 358 -15.35 8.63 1.50
CA ALA A 358 -14.33 7.80 0.85
C ALA A 358 -13.29 7.23 1.83
N TRP A 359 -13.07 7.85 2.99
CA TRP A 359 -12.20 7.32 4.04
C TRP A 359 -12.67 5.95 4.56
N GLN A 360 -13.97 5.68 4.55
CA GLN A 360 -14.55 4.44 5.07
C GLN A 360 -14.13 3.19 4.27
N ARG A 361 -13.57 3.36 3.07
CA ARG A 361 -13.01 2.23 2.30
C ARG A 361 -11.65 1.77 2.82
N GLN A 362 -11.01 2.56 3.68
CA GLN A 362 -9.63 2.35 4.12
C GLN A 362 -9.60 1.46 5.37
N LEU A 363 -9.31 0.17 5.17
CA LEU A 363 -9.18 -0.83 6.26
C LEU A 363 -8.26 -0.36 7.39
N HIS A 364 -7.13 0.26 7.04
CA HIS A 364 -6.09 0.66 8.00
C HIS A 364 -6.58 1.62 9.09
N LEU A 365 -7.59 2.46 8.80
CA LEU A 365 -8.21 3.31 9.83
C LEU A 365 -8.89 2.47 10.92
N PHE A 366 -9.58 1.41 10.49
CA PHE A 366 -10.35 0.54 11.35
C PHE A 366 -9.48 -0.48 12.05
N GLU A 367 -8.54 -1.11 11.37
CA GLU A 367 -7.83 -2.28 11.90
C GLU A 367 -6.45 -1.95 12.47
N VAL A 368 -5.67 -1.08 11.83
CA VAL A 368 -4.25 -0.83 12.17
C VAL A 368 -3.92 0.66 12.11
N PRO A 369 -4.39 1.47 13.08
CA PRO A 369 -4.26 2.92 13.03
C PRO A 369 -2.80 3.36 13.03
N PHE A 370 -2.55 4.46 12.31
CA PHE A 370 -1.26 5.06 12.00
C PHE A 370 -0.28 4.21 11.18
N TYR A 371 -0.61 2.98 10.79
CA TYR A 371 0.25 2.16 9.92
C TYR A 371 0.46 2.77 8.53
N TYR A 372 -0.53 3.49 8.00
CA TYR A 372 -0.54 3.86 6.59
C TYR A 372 0.58 4.84 6.16
N ILE A 373 1.12 5.65 7.08
CA ILE A 373 2.28 6.52 6.80
C ILE A 373 3.56 5.72 6.50
N GLU A 374 3.65 4.50 7.02
CA GLU A 374 4.81 3.62 6.84
C GLU A 374 4.97 3.24 5.37
N TYR A 375 3.86 3.09 4.62
CA TYR A 375 3.91 2.94 3.16
C TYR A 375 4.57 4.15 2.48
N GLY A 376 4.33 5.36 2.97
CA GLY A 376 4.93 6.58 2.41
C GLY A 376 6.43 6.64 2.67
N ILE A 377 6.82 6.37 3.92
CA ILE A 377 8.21 6.26 4.35
C ILE A 377 8.95 5.20 3.54
N ALA A 378 8.35 4.01 3.43
CA ALA A 378 8.92 2.89 2.72
C ALA A 378 9.01 3.13 1.21
N GLN A 379 8.00 3.77 0.60
CA GLN A 379 8.04 4.11 -0.82
C GLN A 379 9.19 5.07 -1.13
N LEU A 380 9.49 6.02 -0.24
CA LEU A 380 10.68 6.88 -0.37
C LEU A 380 11.98 6.08 -0.25
N GLY A 381 12.06 5.18 0.73
CA GLY A 381 13.20 4.28 0.88
C GLY A 381 13.41 3.40 -0.35
N ALA A 382 12.35 2.82 -0.89
CA ALA A 382 12.35 1.99 -2.10
C ALA A 382 12.81 2.78 -3.34
N ILE A 383 12.32 4.01 -3.53
CA ILE A 383 12.81 4.88 -4.63
C ILE A 383 14.29 5.20 -4.44
N GLY A 384 14.73 5.45 -3.20
CA GLY A 384 16.14 5.66 -2.88
C GLY A 384 17.01 4.43 -3.21
N MET A 385 16.53 3.23 -2.88
CA MET A 385 17.18 1.96 -3.27
C MET A 385 17.25 1.81 -4.77
N TRP A 386 16.14 2.08 -5.46
CA TRP A 386 16.08 2.01 -6.92
C TRP A 386 17.03 3.02 -7.58
N MET A 387 17.14 4.23 -7.05
CA MET A 387 18.11 5.24 -7.49
C MET A 387 19.56 4.76 -7.34
N GLN A 388 19.90 4.04 -6.26
CA GLN A 388 21.21 3.40 -6.12
C GLN A 388 21.38 2.28 -7.14
N TYR A 389 20.36 1.44 -7.33
CA TYR A 389 20.38 0.32 -8.26
C TYR A 389 20.61 0.74 -9.71
N LYS A 390 19.97 1.82 -10.18
CA LYS A 390 20.22 2.36 -11.53
C LYS A 390 21.65 2.89 -11.71
N LYS A 391 22.36 3.21 -10.63
CA LYS A 391 23.79 3.62 -10.68
C LYS A 391 24.74 2.43 -10.61
N ASN A 392 24.48 1.50 -9.69
CA ASN A 392 25.25 0.28 -9.52
C ASN A 392 24.34 -0.82 -8.92
N ALA A 393 23.89 -1.73 -9.77
CA ALA A 393 22.95 -2.78 -9.41
C ALA A 393 23.51 -3.72 -8.32
N GLU A 394 24.74 -4.20 -8.49
CA GLU A 394 25.35 -5.16 -7.55
C GLU A 394 25.49 -4.55 -6.15
N GLN A 395 26.04 -3.34 -6.05
CA GLN A 395 26.21 -2.67 -4.77
C GLN A 395 24.88 -2.35 -4.09
N ALA A 396 23.87 -1.93 -4.86
CA ALA A 396 22.54 -1.65 -4.30
C ALA A 396 21.88 -2.91 -3.75
N LEU A 397 22.02 -4.04 -4.43
CA LEU A 397 21.52 -5.34 -3.96
C LEU A 397 22.32 -5.86 -2.75
N ASP A 398 23.62 -5.57 -2.66
CA ASP A 398 24.42 -5.88 -1.47
C ASP A 398 23.97 -5.06 -0.26
N ASN A 399 23.83 -3.74 -0.42
CA ASN A 399 23.30 -2.85 0.61
C ASN A 399 21.89 -3.29 1.07
N TYR A 400 21.03 -3.66 0.11
CA TYR A 400 19.70 -4.20 0.39
C TYR A 400 19.80 -5.45 1.27
N CYS A 401 20.58 -6.46 0.85
CA CYS A 401 20.69 -7.71 1.60
C CYS A 401 21.31 -7.50 2.99
N GLU A 402 22.33 -6.65 3.10
CA GLU A 402 22.99 -6.34 4.36
C GLU A 402 22.02 -5.69 5.35
N ALA A 403 21.31 -4.64 4.93
CA ALA A 403 20.34 -3.95 5.78
C ALA A 403 19.22 -4.90 6.27
N LEU A 404 18.66 -5.72 5.38
CA LEU A 404 17.59 -6.65 5.74
C LEU A 404 18.06 -7.79 6.65
N SER A 405 19.32 -8.22 6.52
CA SER A 405 19.88 -9.29 7.37
C SER A 405 20.01 -8.88 8.85
N LEU A 406 19.98 -7.57 9.14
CA LEU A 406 20.07 -7.04 10.49
C LEU A 406 18.75 -7.17 11.27
N GLY A 407 17.61 -7.38 10.61
CA GLY A 407 16.30 -7.46 11.27
C GLY A 407 16.06 -6.30 12.24
N ALA A 408 15.63 -6.61 13.47
CA ALA A 408 15.42 -5.64 14.55
C ALA A 408 16.65 -5.40 15.45
N THR A 409 17.88 -5.68 14.97
CA THR A 409 19.09 -5.49 15.78
C THR A 409 19.65 -4.06 15.75
N LYS A 410 19.07 -3.19 14.92
CA LYS A 410 19.50 -1.81 14.67
C LYS A 410 18.30 -0.87 14.65
N THR A 411 18.55 0.42 14.91
CA THR A 411 17.51 1.45 14.78
C THR A 411 17.17 1.70 13.32
N LEU A 412 16.01 2.31 13.06
CA LEU A 412 15.56 2.54 11.68
C LEU A 412 16.54 3.41 10.86
N PRO A 413 17.13 4.50 11.41
CA PRO A 413 18.16 5.27 10.71
C PRO A 413 19.44 4.47 10.44
N GLU A 414 19.83 3.56 11.33
CA GLU A 414 20.99 2.68 11.11
C GLU A 414 20.72 1.65 10.00
N LEU A 415 19.50 1.11 9.94
CA LEU A 415 19.07 0.22 8.85
C LEU A 415 19.08 0.95 7.50
N TYR A 416 18.50 2.15 7.44
CA TYR A 416 18.53 2.98 6.22
C TYR A 416 19.95 3.32 5.81
N LYS A 417 20.81 3.70 6.75
CA LYS A 417 22.22 3.98 6.48
C LYS A 417 22.95 2.74 5.93
N THR A 418 22.68 1.56 6.48
CA THR A 418 23.24 0.29 5.97
C THR A 418 22.75 0.00 4.55
N ALA A 419 21.50 0.36 4.25
CA ALA A 419 20.95 0.29 2.90
C ALA A 419 21.54 1.35 1.94
N GLY A 420 22.43 2.22 2.39
CA GLY A 420 22.99 3.33 1.60
C GLY A 420 22.03 4.51 1.45
N LEU A 421 21.05 4.63 2.34
CA LEU A 421 20.02 5.66 2.36
C LEU A 421 20.21 6.62 3.53
N GLU A 422 19.50 7.74 3.45
CA GLU A 422 19.31 8.67 4.56
C GLU A 422 17.85 8.57 5.00
N PHE A 423 17.62 8.51 6.30
CA PHE A 423 16.28 8.54 6.89
C PHE A 423 15.83 9.99 7.02
N ASP A 424 15.33 10.55 5.92
CA ASP A 424 15.01 11.97 5.77
C ASP A 424 13.74 12.16 4.94
N PHE A 425 12.75 12.83 5.53
CA PHE A 425 11.44 13.11 4.95
C PHE A 425 11.22 14.58 4.61
N SER A 426 12.31 15.36 4.57
CA SER A 426 12.25 16.76 4.19
C SER A 426 11.73 16.96 2.76
N PRO A 427 11.08 18.09 2.47
CA PRO A 427 10.70 18.47 1.12
C PRO A 427 11.85 18.39 0.11
N GLU A 428 13.06 18.79 0.52
CA GLU A 428 14.26 18.75 -0.30
C GLU A 428 14.62 17.32 -0.72
N LYS A 429 14.57 16.36 0.22
CA LYS A 429 14.88 14.97 -0.07
C LYS A 429 13.82 14.35 -0.99
N ILE A 430 12.54 14.57 -0.68
CA ILE A 430 11.43 14.03 -1.46
C ILE A 430 11.45 14.59 -2.88
N LYS A 431 11.77 15.88 -3.06
CA LYS A 431 11.95 16.50 -4.38
C LYS A 431 12.98 15.75 -5.22
N VAL A 432 14.15 15.44 -4.67
CA VAL A 432 15.21 14.69 -5.39
C VAL A 432 14.72 13.32 -5.86
N LEU A 433 14.02 12.60 -4.98
CA LEU A 433 13.47 11.28 -5.31
C LEU A 433 12.39 11.36 -6.39
N MET A 434 11.51 12.37 -6.31
CA MET A 434 10.46 12.61 -7.30
C MET A 434 11.02 13.02 -8.67
N GLU A 435 12.03 13.89 -8.69
CA GLU A 435 12.75 14.28 -9.91
C GLU A 435 13.46 13.08 -10.56
N PHE A 436 14.01 12.18 -9.74
CA PHE A 436 14.59 10.93 -10.24
C PHE A 436 13.52 10.04 -10.90
N VAL A 437 12.40 9.75 -10.23
CA VAL A 437 11.33 8.92 -10.81
C VAL A 437 10.79 9.55 -12.09
N LYS A 438 10.54 10.86 -12.09
CA LYS A 438 10.13 11.60 -13.30
C LYS A 438 11.14 11.41 -14.43
N GLY A 439 12.44 11.57 -14.15
CA GLY A 439 13.49 11.40 -15.15
C GLY A 439 13.58 9.98 -15.71
N GLU A 440 13.29 8.95 -14.91
CA GLU A 440 13.18 7.57 -15.41
C GLU A 440 11.90 7.35 -16.22
N MET A 441 10.77 7.94 -15.83
CA MET A 441 9.52 7.89 -16.61
C MET A 441 9.68 8.53 -17.99
N GLU A 442 10.42 9.64 -18.11
CA GLU A 442 10.68 10.33 -19.38
C GLU A 442 11.59 9.54 -20.34
N LYS A 443 12.26 8.49 -19.86
CA LYS A 443 13.10 7.60 -20.69
C LYS A 443 12.34 6.41 -21.28
N LEU A 444 11.16 6.11 -20.73
CA LEU A 444 10.21 5.15 -21.31
C LEU A 444 9.48 5.85 -22.45
#